data_AF-A0A9Q5JG39-F1
#
_entry.id   AF-A0A9Q5JG39-F1
#
_cell.length_a   1.000
_cell.length_b   1.000
_cell.length_c   1.000
_cell.angle_alpha   90.00
_cell.angle_beta   90.00
_cell.angle_gamma   90.00
#
_symmetry.space_group_name_H-M   'P 1'
#
loop_
_entity.id
_entity.type
_entity.pdbx_description
1 polymer ?
#
loop_
_entity_poly.entity_id
_entity_poly.type
_entity_poly.pdbx_seq_one_letter_code
_entity_poly.pdbx_strand_id
1 'polypeptide(L)'
;MTKGRLEAIVDAVLAIIMTILVLEIHLPENNHSVEALIEISPKFLAYIVSFVFIAVAWINHHFIFTKVEKINSATLGFNFFFLFCASLLPATTAWLGSDMHATVPAVLYASNITLFNISVGLVRQNITSLNHFIDPRSKLELISFIINVISLVMTFIWPPAVYVGLLMNLILWTVVNANMNNK
;
A
#
# COMPACT_ATOMS: atom_id res chain seq x y z
N MET A 1 22.16 3.22 13.79
CA MET A 1 21.21 4.22 13.25
C MET A 1 20.15 4.50 14.31
N THR A 2 19.66 5.73 14.44
CA THR A 2 18.60 6.05 15.42
C THR A 2 17.22 5.75 14.82
N LYS A 3 16.24 5.46 15.70
CA LYS A 3 14.83 5.29 15.32
C LYS A 3 14.31 6.47 14.49
N GLY A 4 14.50 7.70 14.97
CA GLY A 4 14.04 8.90 14.28
C GLY A 4 14.65 9.09 12.89
N ARG A 5 15.90 8.64 12.65
CA ARG A 5 16.49 8.67 11.30
C ARG A 5 15.86 7.63 10.35
N LEU A 6 15.45 6.48 10.88
CA LEU A 6 14.73 5.47 10.10
C LEU A 6 13.35 5.98 9.71
N GLU A 7 12.60 6.53 10.68
CA GLU A 7 11.27 7.13 10.45
C GLU A 7 11.37 8.24 9.40
N ALA A 8 12.33 9.16 9.53
CA ALA A 8 12.51 10.25 8.58
C ALA A 8 12.79 9.76 7.14
N ILE A 9 13.56 8.67 6.96
CA ILE A 9 13.78 8.07 5.64
C ILE A 9 12.48 7.48 5.09
N VAL A 10 11.74 6.75 5.92
CA VAL A 10 10.46 6.15 5.50
C VAL A 10 9.45 7.23 5.11
N ASP A 11 9.31 8.27 5.92
CA ASP A 11 8.42 9.41 5.67
C ASP A 11 8.78 10.12 4.36
N ALA A 12 10.07 10.43 4.16
CA ALA A 12 10.53 11.11 2.95
C ALA A 12 10.27 10.29 1.69
N VAL A 13 10.57 8.99 1.72
CA VAL A 13 10.38 8.12 0.54
C VAL A 13 8.90 7.92 0.24
N LEU A 14 8.06 7.69 1.25
CA LEU A 14 6.61 7.55 1.05
C LEU A 14 5.96 8.85 0.55
N ALA A 15 6.40 10.02 1.03
CA ALA A 15 5.95 11.32 0.53
C ALA A 15 6.26 11.49 -0.97
N ILE A 16 7.49 11.14 -1.39
CA ILE A 16 7.88 11.18 -2.81
C ILE A 16 7.00 10.22 -3.64
N ILE A 17 6.81 8.99 -3.19
CA ILE A 17 5.97 7.99 -3.90
C ILE A 17 4.54 8.50 -4.08
N MET A 18 3.94 9.08 -3.04
CA MET A 18 2.60 9.67 -3.11
C MET A 18 2.50 10.79 -4.15
N THR A 19 3.56 11.59 -4.33
CA THR A 19 3.60 12.64 -5.36
C THR A 19 3.93 12.12 -6.75
N ILE A 20 4.67 11.01 -6.90
CA ILE A 20 4.92 10.40 -8.21
C ILE A 20 3.66 9.75 -8.76
N LEU A 21 2.80 9.19 -7.90
CA LEU A 21 1.55 8.54 -8.30
C LEU A 21 0.67 9.41 -9.20
N VAL A 22 0.59 10.73 -8.95
CA VAL A 22 -0.22 11.64 -9.78
C VAL A 22 0.44 11.93 -11.14
N LEU A 23 1.76 11.86 -11.23
CA LEU A 23 2.50 12.09 -12.48
C LEU A 23 2.25 11.00 -13.52
N GLU A 24 1.86 9.80 -13.08
CA GLU A 24 1.51 8.69 -13.97
C GLU A 24 0.13 8.87 -14.64
N ILE A 25 -0.68 9.83 -14.20
CA ILE A 25 -1.94 10.17 -14.83
C ILE A 25 -1.67 11.09 -16.02
N HIS A 26 -1.50 10.47 -17.18
CA HIS A 26 -1.32 11.16 -18.44
C HIS A 26 -2.67 11.65 -18.98
N LEU A 27 -2.83 12.97 -19.11
CA LEU A 27 -4.03 13.58 -19.69
C LEU A 27 -4.03 13.44 -21.23
N PRO A 28 -5.21 13.32 -21.87
CA PRO A 28 -5.31 13.30 -23.33
C PRO A 28 -4.77 14.60 -23.94
N GLU A 29 -3.72 14.52 -24.77
CA GLU A 29 -3.05 15.71 -25.32
C GLU A 29 -3.84 16.38 -26.44
N ASN A 30 -4.52 15.58 -27.28
CA ASN A 30 -5.17 16.04 -28.51
C ASN A 30 -6.71 16.02 -28.44
N ASN A 31 -7.28 15.75 -27.26
CA ASN A 31 -8.72 15.71 -27.05
C ASN A 31 -9.10 16.40 -25.73
N HIS A 32 -9.72 17.58 -25.82
CA HIS A 32 -10.14 18.39 -24.67
C HIS A 32 -11.63 18.21 -24.31
N SER A 33 -12.26 17.15 -24.80
CA SER A 33 -13.66 16.87 -24.52
C SER A 33 -13.85 16.24 -23.13
N VAL A 34 -15.08 16.31 -22.60
CA VAL A 34 -15.40 15.67 -21.32
C VAL A 34 -15.34 14.15 -21.44
N GLU A 35 -15.63 13.60 -22.62
CA GLU A 35 -15.50 12.17 -22.91
C GLU A 35 -14.06 11.68 -22.74
N ALA A 36 -13.07 12.50 -23.10
CA ALA A 36 -11.65 12.19 -22.90
C ALA A 36 -11.30 12.00 -21.41
N LEU A 37 -11.99 12.70 -20.50
CA LEU A 37 -11.84 12.50 -19.06
C LEU A 37 -12.46 11.18 -18.58
N ILE A 38 -13.56 10.74 -19.21
CA ILE A 38 -14.20 9.45 -18.91
C ILE A 38 -13.26 8.30 -19.32
N GLU A 39 -12.56 8.43 -20.44
CA GLU A 39 -11.59 7.42 -20.92
C GLU A 39 -10.44 7.19 -19.94
N ILE A 40 -9.95 8.24 -19.26
CA ILE A 40 -8.87 8.11 -18.25
C ILE A 40 -9.39 7.78 -16.84
N SER A 41 -10.70 7.69 -16.64
CA SER A 41 -11.29 7.44 -15.31
C SER A 41 -10.77 6.17 -14.62
N PRO A 42 -10.43 5.05 -15.30
CA PRO A 42 -9.83 3.89 -14.65
C PRO A 42 -8.44 4.18 -14.06
N LYS A 43 -7.60 4.96 -14.78
CA LYS A 43 -6.30 5.41 -14.26
C LYS A 43 -6.46 6.30 -13.04
N PHE A 44 -7.43 7.21 -13.09
CA PHE A 44 -7.71 8.12 -11.98
C PHE A 44 -8.22 7.36 -10.74
N LEU A 45 -9.08 6.35 -10.93
CA LEU A 45 -9.55 5.48 -9.85
C LEU A 45 -8.40 4.66 -9.25
N ALA A 46 -7.57 4.03 -10.08
CA ALA A 46 -6.40 3.29 -9.63
C ALA A 46 -5.45 4.18 -8.81
N TYR A 47 -5.23 5.41 -9.28
CA TYR A 47 -4.48 6.43 -8.55
C TYR A 47 -5.07 6.72 -7.17
N ILE A 48 -6.36 7.09 -7.08
CA ILE A 48 -7.00 7.46 -5.80
C ILE A 48 -6.88 6.30 -4.80
N VAL A 49 -7.24 5.09 -5.23
CA VAL A 49 -7.22 3.90 -4.35
C VAL A 49 -5.80 3.62 -3.87
N SER A 50 -4.80 3.72 -4.76
CA SER A 50 -3.38 3.50 -4.40
C SER A 50 -2.83 4.59 -3.48
N PHE A 51 -3.19 5.86 -3.72
CA PHE A 51 -2.79 6.99 -2.88
C PHE A 51 -3.32 6.82 -1.46
N VAL A 52 -4.63 6.54 -1.32
CA VAL A 52 -5.25 6.32 -0.01
C VAL A 52 -4.66 5.08 0.66
N PHE A 53 -4.35 4.03 -0.09
CA PHE A 53 -3.68 2.84 0.43
C PHE A 53 -2.33 3.16 1.06
N ILE A 54 -1.48 3.91 0.37
CA ILE A 54 -0.17 4.32 0.90
C ILE A 54 -0.34 5.22 2.12
N ALA A 55 -1.27 6.17 2.09
CA ALA A 55 -1.53 7.06 3.21
C ALA A 55 -1.98 6.29 4.46
N VAL A 56 -2.88 5.32 4.32
CA VAL A 56 -3.33 4.45 5.42
C VAL A 56 -2.19 3.58 5.94
N ALA A 57 -1.36 3.04 5.06
CA ALA A 57 -0.18 2.27 5.46
C ALA A 57 0.82 3.14 6.23
N TRP A 58 1.07 4.37 5.79
CA TRP A 58 1.92 5.35 6.48
C TRP A 58 1.39 5.68 7.88
N ILE A 59 0.08 5.98 8.02
CA ILE A 59 -0.55 6.22 9.33
C ILE A 59 -0.32 5.04 10.28
N ASN A 60 -0.48 3.81 9.78
CA ASN A 60 -0.28 2.61 10.58
C ASN A 60 1.19 2.38 10.96
N HIS A 61 2.12 2.65 10.04
CA HIS A 61 3.56 2.58 10.28
C HIS A 61 3.97 3.61 11.34
N HIS A 62 3.59 4.88 11.17
CA HIS A 62 3.86 5.93 12.14
C HIS A 62 3.29 5.57 13.53
N PHE A 63 2.03 5.13 13.59
CA PHE A 63 1.39 4.76 14.85
C PHE A 63 2.14 3.66 15.61
N ILE A 64 2.54 2.56 14.94
CA ILE A 64 3.27 1.51 15.65
C ILE A 64 4.67 1.97 16.07
N PHE A 65 5.33 2.78 15.25
CA PHE A 65 6.64 3.31 15.57
C PHE A 65 6.61 4.25 16.79
N THR A 66 5.50 4.91 17.12
CA THR A 66 5.38 5.66 18.39
C THR A 66 5.66 4.80 19.63
N LYS A 67 5.39 3.49 19.57
CA LYS A 67 5.59 2.51 20.67
C LYS A 67 6.96 1.82 20.65
N VAL A 68 7.77 2.08 19.62
CA VAL A 68 9.08 1.46 19.44
C VAL A 68 10.15 2.26 20.19
N GLU A 69 10.96 1.58 21.00
CA GLU A 69 12.12 2.16 21.69
C GLU A 69 13.44 1.70 21.07
N LYS A 70 13.49 0.42 20.66
CA LYS A 70 14.67 -0.26 20.14
C LYS A 70 14.47 -0.66 18.68
N ILE A 71 15.52 -0.46 17.89
CA ILE A 71 15.63 -0.96 16.51
C ILE A 71 16.94 -1.72 16.35
N ASN A 72 16.95 -2.71 15.46
CA ASN A 72 18.14 -3.49 15.11
C ASN A 72 18.35 -3.49 13.58
N SER A 73 19.42 -4.13 13.12
CA SER A 73 19.74 -4.21 11.68
C SER A 73 18.66 -4.93 10.87
N ALA A 74 17.93 -5.88 11.47
CA ALA A 74 16.81 -6.55 10.81
C ALA A 74 15.64 -5.58 10.57
N THR A 75 15.30 -4.72 11.55
CA THR A 75 14.30 -3.65 11.37
C THR A 75 14.66 -2.78 10.17
N LEU A 76 15.94 -2.44 10.02
CA LEU A 76 16.42 -1.64 8.89
C LEU A 76 16.22 -2.37 7.56
N GLY A 77 16.66 -3.63 7.46
CA GLY A 77 16.50 -4.44 6.25
C GLY A 77 15.04 -4.59 5.84
N PHE A 78 14.14 -4.88 6.78
CA PHE A 78 12.72 -5.00 6.49
C PHE A 78 12.07 -3.68 6.07
N ASN A 79 12.49 -2.54 6.64
CA ASN A 79 12.01 -1.24 6.17
C ASN A 79 12.49 -0.92 4.76
N PHE A 80 13.73 -1.25 4.38
CA PHE A 80 14.16 -1.07 2.99
C PHE A 80 13.43 -2.00 2.02
N PHE A 81 13.13 -3.24 2.42
CA PHE A 81 12.31 -4.13 1.61
C PHE A 81 10.87 -3.59 1.46
N PHE A 82 10.31 -3.01 2.52
CA PHE A 82 9.04 -2.29 2.48
C PHE A 82 9.08 -1.10 1.52
N LEU A 83 10.09 -0.24 1.63
CA LEU A 83 10.26 0.91 0.74
C LEU A 83 10.47 0.49 -0.71
N PHE A 84 11.16 -0.61 -0.96
CA PHE A 84 11.30 -1.19 -2.30
C PHE A 84 9.92 -1.56 -2.87
N CYS A 85 9.10 -2.34 -2.16
CA CYS A 85 7.76 -2.69 -2.61
C CYS A 85 6.89 -1.43 -2.81
N ALA A 86 6.97 -0.46 -1.90
CA ALA A 86 6.26 0.80 -2.01
C ALA A 86 6.68 1.60 -3.26
N SER A 87 7.98 1.61 -3.59
CA SER A 87 8.50 2.34 -4.76
C SER A 87 8.04 1.79 -6.10
N LEU A 88 7.59 0.53 -6.15
CA LEU A 88 7.02 -0.08 -7.34
C LEU A 88 5.55 0.31 -7.56
N LEU A 89 4.88 0.84 -6.53
CA LEU A 89 3.44 1.16 -6.60
C LEU A 89 3.12 2.12 -7.74
N PRO A 90 3.83 3.25 -7.98
CA PRO A 90 3.50 4.16 -9.07
C PRO A 90 3.41 3.46 -10.44
N ALA A 91 4.43 2.71 -10.81
CA ALA A 91 4.47 2.00 -12.08
C ALA A 91 3.38 0.91 -12.17
N THR A 92 3.20 0.11 -11.11
CA THR A 92 2.19 -0.94 -11.12
C THR A 92 0.76 -0.39 -11.11
N THR A 93 0.50 0.73 -10.41
CA THR A 93 -0.79 1.44 -10.40
C THR A 93 -1.11 1.99 -11.79
N ALA A 94 -0.13 2.65 -12.42
CA ALA A 94 -0.28 3.23 -13.75
C ALA A 94 -0.68 2.17 -14.78
N TRP A 95 -0.02 1.01 -14.73
CA TRP A 95 -0.29 -0.08 -15.65
C TRP A 95 -1.61 -0.80 -15.33
N LEU A 96 -1.95 -0.99 -14.05
CA LEU A 96 -3.26 -1.49 -13.64
C LEU A 96 -4.40 -0.59 -14.15
N GLY A 97 -4.20 0.73 -14.13
CA GLY A 97 -5.16 1.70 -14.62
C GLY A 97 -5.29 1.77 -16.14
N SER A 98 -4.36 1.18 -16.91
CA SER A 98 -4.42 1.25 -18.38
C SER A 98 -5.54 0.38 -18.97
N ASP A 99 -5.85 -0.74 -18.32
CA ASP A 99 -6.96 -1.62 -18.67
C ASP A 99 -7.38 -2.43 -17.44
N MET A 100 -8.59 -2.15 -16.94
CA MET A 100 -9.16 -2.80 -15.76
C MET A 100 -9.43 -4.30 -15.96
N HIS A 101 -9.51 -4.76 -17.20
CA HIS A 101 -9.78 -6.15 -17.57
C HIS A 101 -8.53 -6.90 -18.05
N ALA A 102 -7.36 -6.26 -18.07
CA ALA A 102 -6.11 -6.93 -18.41
C ALA A 102 -5.56 -7.74 -17.23
N THR A 103 -5.38 -9.04 -17.42
CA THR A 103 -4.89 -9.95 -16.37
C THR A 103 -3.46 -9.65 -15.93
N VAL A 104 -2.54 -9.39 -16.86
CA VAL A 104 -1.12 -9.24 -16.54
C VAL A 104 -0.84 -8.01 -15.65
N PRO A 105 -1.34 -6.79 -15.97
CA PRO A 105 -1.20 -5.63 -15.10
C PRO A 105 -1.82 -5.86 -13.72
N ALA A 106 -2.99 -6.50 -13.67
CA ALA A 106 -3.68 -6.79 -12.43
C ALA A 106 -2.93 -7.79 -11.54
N VAL A 107 -2.37 -8.86 -12.12
CA VAL A 107 -1.54 -9.84 -11.40
C VAL A 107 -0.26 -9.19 -10.88
N LEU A 108 0.40 -8.35 -11.68
CA LEU A 108 1.61 -7.66 -11.24
C LEU A 108 1.32 -6.73 -10.05
N TYR A 109 0.25 -5.94 -10.14
CA TYR A 109 -0.15 -5.05 -9.06
C TYR A 109 -0.54 -5.84 -7.80
N ALA A 110 -1.36 -6.89 -7.92
CA ALA A 110 -1.77 -7.73 -6.80
C ALA A 110 -0.56 -8.41 -6.13
N SER A 111 0.43 -8.83 -6.92
CA SER A 111 1.68 -9.39 -6.41
C SER A 111 2.50 -8.35 -5.64
N ASN A 112 2.60 -7.12 -6.19
CA ASN A 112 3.29 -6.02 -5.52
C ASN A 112 2.63 -5.66 -4.17
N ILE A 113 1.30 -5.56 -4.11
CA ILE A 113 0.56 -5.32 -2.87
C ILE A 113 0.72 -6.46 -1.87
N THR A 114 0.77 -7.71 -2.34
CA THR A 114 1.01 -8.87 -1.47
C THR A 114 2.41 -8.80 -0.85
N LEU A 115 3.44 -8.49 -1.65
CA LEU A 115 4.81 -8.31 -1.16
C LEU A 115 4.93 -7.11 -0.21
N PHE A 116 4.25 -6.01 -0.51
CA PHE A 116 4.14 -4.85 0.37
C PHE A 116 3.55 -5.27 1.72
N ASN A 117 2.45 -6.01 1.74
CA ASN A 117 1.83 -6.44 3.00
C ASN A 117 2.72 -7.41 3.78
N ILE A 118 3.41 -8.35 3.11
CA ILE A 118 4.42 -9.21 3.74
C ILE A 118 5.51 -8.36 4.39
N SER A 119 6.02 -7.34 3.69
CA SER A 119 7.09 -6.48 4.21
C SER A 119 6.66 -5.71 5.47
N VAL A 120 5.42 -5.21 5.52
CA VAL A 120 4.84 -4.56 6.72
C VAL A 120 4.72 -5.57 7.86
N GLY A 121 4.27 -6.79 7.56
CA GLY A 121 4.18 -7.89 8.53
C GLY A 121 5.55 -8.22 9.15
N LEU A 122 6.61 -8.30 8.34
CA LEU A 122 7.99 -8.54 8.80
C LEU A 122 8.49 -7.41 9.69
N VAL A 123 8.27 -6.14 9.29
CA VAL A 123 8.60 -4.98 10.12
C VAL A 123 7.88 -5.08 11.47
N ARG A 124 6.55 -5.29 11.45
CA ARG A 124 5.71 -5.36 12.65
C ARG A 124 6.13 -6.50 13.57
N GLN A 125 6.37 -7.69 13.04
CA GLN A 125 6.80 -8.85 13.81
C GLN A 125 8.15 -8.61 14.49
N ASN A 126 9.12 -8.04 13.77
CA ASN A 126 10.45 -7.79 14.32
C ASN A 126 10.41 -6.72 15.42
N ILE A 127 9.71 -5.59 15.20
CA ILE A 127 9.66 -4.51 16.20
C ILE A 127 8.86 -4.90 17.45
N THR A 128 7.76 -5.64 17.31
CA THR A 128 6.98 -6.13 18.46
C THR A 128 7.78 -7.13 19.29
N SER A 129 8.49 -8.05 18.62
CA SER A 129 9.35 -9.03 19.30
C SER A 129 10.52 -8.37 20.02
N LEU A 130 11.17 -7.39 19.40
CA LEU A 130 12.33 -6.68 19.96
C LEU A 130 11.96 -5.75 21.13
N ASN A 131 10.75 -5.19 21.12
CA ASN A 131 10.28 -4.24 22.13
C ASN A 131 9.30 -4.87 23.13
N HIS A 132 9.05 -6.19 23.03
CA HIS A 132 8.23 -6.98 23.96
C HIS A 132 6.81 -6.41 24.21
N PHE A 133 6.16 -5.89 23.18
CA PHE A 133 4.76 -5.45 23.27
C PHE A 133 3.88 -6.22 22.29
N ILE A 134 2.62 -6.41 22.67
CA ILE A 134 1.60 -7.04 21.83
C ILE A 134 0.90 -5.94 21.05
N ASP A 135 0.95 -6.05 19.72
CA ASP A 135 0.15 -5.21 18.85
C ASP A 135 -1.15 -5.94 18.43
N PRO A 136 -2.33 -5.47 18.87
CA PRO A 136 -3.59 -6.08 18.46
C PRO A 136 -3.82 -6.00 16.94
N ARG A 137 -3.16 -5.07 16.23
CA ARG A 137 -3.27 -4.93 14.76
C ARG A 137 -2.54 -6.03 13.99
N SER A 138 -1.69 -6.82 14.63
CA SER A 138 -1.00 -7.98 14.00
C SER A 138 -1.97 -8.98 13.36
N LYS A 139 -3.15 -9.20 13.95
CA LYS A 139 -4.20 -10.07 13.38
C LYS A 139 -4.80 -9.48 12.09
N LEU A 140 -4.86 -8.15 11.98
CA LEU A 140 -5.39 -7.48 10.80
C LEU A 140 -4.44 -7.59 9.62
N GLU A 141 -3.12 -7.66 9.87
CA GLU A 141 -2.14 -7.96 8.83
C GLU A 141 -2.38 -9.34 8.22
N LEU A 142 -2.67 -10.35 9.05
CA LEU A 142 -2.99 -11.70 8.56
C LEU A 142 -4.28 -11.70 7.72
N ILE A 143 -5.31 -10.98 8.16
CA ILE A 143 -6.55 -10.83 7.39
C ILE A 143 -6.27 -10.12 6.06
N SER A 144 -5.47 -9.04 6.08
CA SER A 144 -5.08 -8.29 4.88
C SER A 144 -4.29 -9.17 3.90
N PHE A 145 -3.39 -10.00 4.44
CA PHE A 145 -2.61 -10.95 3.66
C PHE A 145 -3.52 -11.98 2.97
N ILE A 146 -4.49 -12.54 3.71
CA ILE A 146 -5.47 -13.48 3.15
C ILE A 146 -6.30 -12.81 2.05
N ILE A 147 -6.77 -11.57 2.28
CA ILE A 147 -7.50 -10.80 1.26
C ILE A 147 -6.61 -10.63 0.01
N ASN A 148 -5.35 -10.25 0.17
CA ASN A 148 -4.43 -10.03 -0.95
C ASN A 148 -4.15 -11.33 -1.73
N VAL A 149 -3.96 -12.45 -1.05
CA VAL A 149 -3.75 -13.76 -1.69
C VAL A 149 -5.01 -14.20 -2.44
N ILE A 150 -6.19 -14.07 -1.84
CA ILE A 150 -7.46 -14.39 -2.50
C ILE A 150 -7.64 -13.50 -3.72
N SER A 151 -7.44 -12.19 -3.60
CA SER A 151 -7.54 -11.26 -4.72
C SER A 151 -6.55 -11.59 -5.82
N LEU A 152 -5.29 -11.91 -5.50
CA LEU A 152 -4.28 -12.32 -6.48
C LEU A 152 -4.73 -13.57 -7.25
N VAL A 153 -5.23 -14.60 -6.57
CA VAL A 153 -5.73 -15.82 -7.21
C VAL A 153 -6.96 -15.52 -8.09
N MET A 154 -7.90 -14.73 -7.57
CA MET A 154 -9.12 -14.35 -8.30
C MET A 154 -8.82 -13.50 -9.54
N THR A 155 -7.73 -12.73 -9.52
CA THR A 155 -7.33 -11.85 -10.64
C THR A 155 -7.02 -12.63 -11.92
N PHE A 156 -6.62 -13.90 -11.82
CA PHE A 156 -6.43 -14.77 -12.98
C PHE A 156 -7.75 -15.09 -13.71
N ILE A 157 -8.87 -15.06 -13.00
CA ILE A 157 -10.20 -15.36 -13.55
C ILE A 157 -10.97 -14.07 -13.86
N TRP A 158 -10.88 -13.08 -12.96
CA TRP A 158 -11.58 -11.81 -13.04
C TRP A 158 -10.65 -10.68 -12.59
N PRO A 159 -9.94 -10.02 -13.54
CA PRO A 159 -8.93 -9.00 -13.21
C PRO A 159 -9.40 -7.86 -12.29
N PRO A 160 -10.66 -7.38 -12.38
CA PRO A 160 -11.16 -6.39 -11.42
C PRO A 160 -11.18 -6.82 -9.94
N ALA A 161 -10.99 -8.10 -9.63
CA ALA A 161 -10.90 -8.62 -8.26
C ALA A 161 -9.80 -7.93 -7.42
N VAL A 162 -8.76 -7.40 -8.06
CA VAL A 162 -7.69 -6.65 -7.40
C VAL A 162 -8.21 -5.37 -6.73
N TYR A 163 -9.11 -4.64 -7.40
CA TYR A 163 -9.73 -3.43 -6.83
C TYR A 163 -10.63 -3.76 -5.66
N VAL A 164 -11.37 -4.88 -5.74
CA VAL A 164 -12.20 -5.36 -4.62
C VAL A 164 -11.33 -5.66 -3.40
N GLY A 165 -10.21 -6.37 -3.58
CA GLY A 165 -9.26 -6.65 -2.51
C GLY A 165 -8.67 -5.40 -1.88
N LEU A 166 -8.28 -4.43 -2.71
CA LEU A 166 -7.79 -3.13 -2.24
C LEU A 166 -8.84 -2.40 -1.41
N LEU A 167 -10.08 -2.31 -1.89
CA LEU A 167 -11.16 -1.63 -1.18
C LEU A 167 -11.48 -2.32 0.14
N MET A 168 -11.49 -3.66 0.17
CA MET A 168 -11.66 -4.42 1.41
C MET A 168 -10.55 -4.12 2.41
N ASN A 169 -9.29 -4.07 1.98
CA ASN A 169 -8.17 -3.69 2.84
C ASN A 169 -8.30 -2.24 3.31
N LEU A 170 -8.66 -1.31 2.44
CA LEU A 170 -8.87 0.09 2.82
C LEU A 170 -9.94 0.21 3.90
N ILE A 171 -11.08 -0.45 3.74
CA ILE A 171 -12.16 -0.45 4.74
C ILE A 171 -11.66 -1.07 6.05
N LEU A 172 -10.99 -2.22 5.98
CA LEU A 172 -10.44 -2.91 7.15
C LEU A 172 -9.55 -1.98 7.99
N TRP A 173 -8.60 -1.30 7.34
CA TRP A 173 -7.62 -0.47 8.03
C TRP A 173 -8.17 0.91 8.45
N THR A 174 -9.05 1.51 7.64
CA THR A 174 -9.65 2.82 7.96
C THR A 174 -10.63 2.73 9.13
N VAL A 175 -11.51 1.73 9.14
CA VAL A 175 -12.47 1.51 10.24
C VAL A 175 -11.74 1.26 11.56
N VAL A 176 -10.68 0.46 11.53
CA VAL A 176 -9.87 0.17 12.72
C VAL A 176 -9.16 1.44 13.23
N ASN A 177 -8.62 2.25 12.32
CA ASN A 177 -7.97 3.52 12.70
C ASN A 177 -8.98 4.49 13.34
N ALA A 178 -10.19 4.61 12.79
CA ALA A 178 -11.24 5.49 13.33
C ALA A 178 -11.70 5.06 14.73
N ASN A 179 -11.90 3.76 14.96
CA ASN A 179 -12.41 3.24 16.23
C ASN A 179 -11.43 3.37 17.40
N MET A 180 -10.13 3.50 17.11
CA MET A 180 -9.07 3.49 18.13
C MET A 180 -8.52 4.88 18.46
N ASN A 181 -8.79 5.91 17.64
CA ASN A 181 -8.53 7.31 17.99
C ASN A 181 -9.59 7.87 18.97
N ASN A 182 -10.72 7.17 19.13
CA ASN A 182 -11.79 7.52 20.06
C ASN A 182 -11.65 6.85 21.44
N LYS A 183 -10.49 6.27 21.75
CA LYS A 183 -10.14 5.66 23.04
C LYS A 183 -8.82 6.21 23.55
#